data_AF-A0A7I8EWA6-F1
#
_entry.id   AF-A0A7I8EWA6-F1
#
_cell.length_a   1.000
_cell.length_b   1.000
_cell.length_c   1.000
_cell.angle_alpha   90.00
_cell.angle_beta   90.00
_cell.angle_gamma   90.00
#
_symmetry.space_group_name_H-M   'P 1'
#
loop_
_entity.id
_entity.type
_entity.pdbx_description
1 polymer ?
#
loop_
_entity_poly.entity_id
_entity_poly.type
_entity_poly.pdbx_seq_one_letter_code
_entity_poly.pdbx_strand_id
1 'polypeptide(L)'
;MKFKSVVTIVTIFIIAGALISFYFLSPSLLSGTNNQQYKIDNGMNNGSSEANNAITRENALPGTTSWKIPPGNESSTQIQGYVSSASVKPGKSLTFYISTQVAQTSYRIDIFRLGWYSGLGGRLMTSIPNLSGQAQGYYDSVGSHLVNCTTCTLIKDSGLIETHWKPSYTLQIPTDWTTGIYLAKFTDANSKQSYAPFDVLGSTTSPYIAVTPDTTYAAYNDWGGSSLYSADDAFQGTAVAKMAVKVSMDKPYDVENGASQVLVFIVQTVRWMEQHGYDVSYASDLDMQTNTHLLDNHKAYISLGHDEYWTKSMRATVENARNKGIGLAFMGADAIYWQMRFEPDSAGVSNRTIVSYKVQTANQDLTRDPMYGKDNSVVTSMWRDPVVGQPENALVGILFSNLTHDQNGFPWRVAPQAASLPLLKGTDLQANQEYGCGVVGYEWDRAYVSPNGTPNNPSYSSATPKNLHIISSSPTVSSETKQADVSNSAYYIAPSGALVFATGSIYWETTLDNYRAHVDPKCGNKSTAVPGMQALMANVMAALIVKHDPKSF
;
A
#
# COMPACT_ATOMS: atom_id res chain seq x y z
N MET A 1 12.17 -29.53 -16.60
CA MET A 1 10.87 -29.12 -16.04
C MET A 1 11.12 -28.52 -14.68
N LYS A 2 11.27 -27.19 -14.59
CA LYS A 2 11.55 -26.46 -13.34
C LYS A 2 10.52 -25.33 -13.24
N PHE A 3 9.88 -25.27 -12.08
CA PHE A 3 8.83 -24.32 -11.71
C PHE A 3 9.33 -22.87 -11.89
N LYS A 4 8.57 -22.06 -12.63
CA LYS A 4 8.78 -20.62 -12.78
C LYS A 4 7.90 -19.88 -11.78
N SER A 5 8.50 -18.88 -11.15
CA SER A 5 7.93 -17.94 -10.18
C SER A 5 6.61 -17.32 -10.66
N VAL A 6 5.63 -17.32 -9.76
CA VAL A 6 4.29 -16.78 -9.96
C VAL A 6 4.25 -15.37 -9.37
N VAL A 7 4.62 -14.38 -10.18
CA VAL A 7 4.13 -13.00 -10.08
C VAL A 7 3.88 -12.52 -11.51
N THR A 8 3.01 -13.23 -12.23
CA THR A 8 2.39 -12.80 -13.49
C THR A 8 1.13 -13.63 -13.69
N ILE A 9 0.07 -13.35 -12.93
CA ILE A 9 -1.28 -13.83 -13.27
C ILE A 9 -2.26 -12.68 -13.12
N VAL A 10 -2.25 -11.79 -14.11
CA VAL A 10 -3.50 -11.36 -14.76
C VAL A 10 -3.17 -11.23 -16.26
N THR A 11 -4.01 -11.83 -17.10
CA THR A 11 -4.03 -11.80 -18.58
C THR A 11 -3.34 -12.95 -19.31
N ILE A 12 -4.12 -13.91 -19.82
CA ILE A 12 -4.31 -14.23 -21.26
C ILE A 12 -5.23 -15.46 -21.39
N PHE A 13 -6.36 -15.30 -22.09
CA PHE A 13 -6.82 -16.23 -23.14
C PHE A 13 -7.76 -15.49 -24.12
N ILE A 14 -7.47 -15.58 -25.42
CA ILE A 14 -8.18 -14.93 -26.53
C ILE A 14 -8.57 -15.99 -27.59
N ILE A 15 -9.87 -15.97 -27.93
CA ILE A 15 -10.54 -16.21 -29.23
C ILE A 15 -10.66 -17.64 -29.82
N ALA A 16 -11.92 -18.07 -30.01
CA ALA A 16 -12.64 -18.20 -31.30
C ALA A 16 -14.10 -18.64 -31.00
N GLY A 17 -15.20 -18.17 -31.60
CA GLY A 17 -15.51 -17.19 -32.63
C GLY A 17 -16.94 -17.50 -33.12
N ALA A 18 -17.85 -16.51 -33.19
CA ALA A 18 -19.01 -16.52 -34.10
C ALA A 18 -19.74 -15.17 -34.06
N LEU A 19 -19.82 -14.55 -35.24
CA LEU A 19 -20.71 -13.44 -35.59
C LEU A 19 -22.19 -13.81 -35.39
N ILE A 20 -23.03 -12.85 -34.99
CA ILE A 20 -24.31 -12.49 -35.63
C ILE A 20 -24.84 -11.17 -35.03
N SER A 21 -25.46 -10.38 -35.90
CA SER A 21 -25.77 -8.96 -35.87
C SER A 21 -26.91 -8.49 -34.95
N PHE A 22 -26.82 -7.20 -34.58
CA PHE A 22 -27.86 -6.19 -34.25
C PHE A 22 -29.29 -6.60 -33.85
N TYR A 23 -29.80 -6.04 -32.75
CA TYR A 23 -31.00 -5.18 -32.74
C TYR A 23 -31.07 -4.31 -31.47
N PHE A 24 -31.49 -3.05 -31.66
CA PHE A 24 -31.91 -2.11 -30.62
C PHE A 24 -33.06 -2.69 -29.80
N LEU A 25 -33.07 -2.43 -28.49
CA LEU A 25 -34.26 -2.11 -27.69
C LEU A 25 -33.84 -1.67 -26.29
N SER A 26 -34.17 -0.42 -25.96
CA SER A 26 -34.18 0.12 -24.60
C SER A 26 -35.13 -0.69 -23.71
N PRO A 27 -34.84 -0.81 -22.41
CA PRO A 27 -35.92 -0.53 -21.47
C PRO A 27 -35.47 0.40 -20.35
N SER A 28 -36.25 1.48 -20.22
CA SER A 28 -36.47 2.25 -19.02
C SER A 28 -36.70 1.35 -17.81
N LEU A 29 -35.90 1.52 -16.76
CA LEU A 29 -36.23 1.06 -15.41
C LEU A 29 -36.01 2.22 -14.42
N LEU A 30 -37.12 2.61 -13.83
CA LEU A 30 -37.26 3.60 -12.76
C LEU A 30 -36.42 3.18 -11.56
N SER A 31 -35.40 3.96 -11.21
CA SER A 31 -34.77 3.91 -9.90
C SER A 31 -35.64 4.71 -8.92
N GLY A 32 -36.41 4.00 -8.09
CA GLY A 32 -36.96 4.59 -6.87
C GLY A 32 -35.83 4.84 -5.88
N THR A 33 -35.37 6.09 -5.80
CA THR A 33 -34.43 6.54 -4.77
C THR A 33 -35.17 6.75 -3.46
N ASN A 34 -35.06 5.80 -2.53
CA ASN A 34 -35.32 6.09 -1.11
C ASN A 34 -34.11 6.85 -0.55
N ASN A 35 -34.10 8.16 -0.76
CA ASN A 35 -33.23 9.08 -0.04
C ASN A 35 -33.76 9.22 1.40
N GLN A 36 -33.33 8.34 2.31
CA GLN A 36 -33.32 8.68 3.73
C GLN A 36 -32.01 9.37 4.04
N GLN A 37 -32.07 10.69 3.99
CA GLN A 37 -31.05 11.61 4.48
C GLN A 37 -30.94 11.42 6.01
N TYR A 38 -29.95 10.64 6.45
CA TYR A 38 -29.61 10.53 7.86
C TYR A 38 -29.07 11.89 8.35
N LYS A 39 -29.88 12.59 9.15
CA LYS A 39 -29.40 13.70 9.99
C LYS A 39 -28.64 13.09 11.17
N ILE A 40 -27.33 13.27 11.17
CA ILE A 40 -26.55 13.21 12.40
C ILE A 40 -26.78 14.55 13.10
N ASP A 41 -27.36 14.51 14.31
CA ASP A 41 -27.44 15.69 15.18
C ASP A 41 -26.03 16.10 15.61
N ASN A 42 -25.39 16.94 14.80
CA ASN A 42 -24.16 17.63 15.14
C ASN A 42 -24.49 18.77 16.09
N GLY A 43 -24.48 18.46 17.39
CA GLY A 43 -24.26 19.48 18.42
C GLY A 43 -22.83 20.01 18.38
N MET A 44 -22.44 20.68 17.29
CA MET A 44 -21.28 21.56 17.17
C MET A 44 -21.40 22.36 15.85
N ASN A 45 -21.31 23.69 15.95
CA ASN A 45 -21.31 24.66 14.85
C ASN A 45 -20.47 24.19 13.64
N ASN A 46 -21.12 23.68 12.59
CA ASN A 46 -20.45 23.07 11.43
C ASN A 46 -20.43 23.95 10.17
N GLY A 47 -20.76 25.24 10.28
CA GLY A 47 -20.74 26.16 9.13
C GLY A 47 -19.35 26.67 8.73
N SER A 48 -18.33 26.51 9.60
CA SER A 48 -16.98 27.06 9.40
C SER A 48 -15.87 26.02 9.28
N SER A 49 -16.14 24.74 9.54
CA SER A 49 -15.15 23.65 9.48
C SER A 49 -15.00 23.06 8.07
N GLU A 50 -16.10 22.87 7.33
CA GLU A 50 -16.08 22.35 5.95
C GLU A 50 -15.39 23.30 4.97
N ALA A 51 -15.50 24.62 5.17
CA ALA A 51 -14.81 25.61 4.35
C ALA A 51 -13.28 25.61 4.54
N ASN A 52 -12.77 25.09 5.67
CA ASN A 52 -11.35 25.07 6.01
C ASN A 52 -10.64 23.75 5.67
N ASN A 53 -11.35 22.64 5.48
CA ASN A 53 -10.76 21.36 5.06
C ASN A 53 -10.27 21.42 3.60
N ALA A 54 -8.96 21.27 3.39
CA ALA A 54 -8.36 21.25 2.05
C ALA A 54 -8.87 20.10 1.18
N ILE A 55 -9.10 18.92 1.77
CA ILE A 55 -9.63 17.74 1.07
C ILE A 55 -11.05 17.98 0.56
N THR A 56 -11.93 18.58 1.37
CA THR A 56 -13.30 18.89 0.95
C THR A 56 -13.32 19.90 -0.19
N ARG A 57 -12.48 20.95 -0.14
CA ARG A 57 -12.36 21.93 -1.23
C ARG A 57 -11.81 21.29 -2.51
N GLU A 58 -10.81 20.44 -2.39
CA GLU A 58 -10.22 19.72 -3.53
C GLU A 58 -11.24 18.79 -4.18
N ASN A 59 -12.00 18.03 -3.38
CA ASN A 59 -13.01 17.09 -3.88
C ASN A 59 -14.21 17.75 -4.57
N ALA A 60 -14.44 19.04 -4.31
CA ALA A 60 -15.47 19.82 -5.01
C ALA A 60 -15.04 20.20 -6.44
N LEU A 61 -13.76 20.06 -6.79
CA LEU A 61 -13.25 20.32 -8.13
C LEU A 61 -13.62 19.19 -9.11
N PRO A 62 -13.74 19.48 -10.42
CA PRO A 62 -14.02 18.45 -11.41
C PRO A 62 -12.95 17.34 -11.46
N GLY A 63 -13.39 16.09 -11.39
CA GLY A 63 -12.54 14.92 -11.58
C GLY A 63 -12.49 14.44 -13.03
N THR A 64 -11.74 13.36 -13.24
CA THR A 64 -11.65 12.63 -14.50
C THR A 64 -11.29 11.17 -14.26
N THR A 65 -11.59 10.29 -15.21
CA THR A 65 -11.07 8.91 -15.25
C THR A 65 -9.82 8.77 -16.13
N SER A 66 -9.37 9.85 -16.77
CA SER A 66 -8.21 9.85 -17.68
C SER A 66 -6.89 9.50 -17.02
N TRP A 67 -6.83 9.43 -15.69
CA TRP A 67 -5.68 8.90 -14.97
C TRP A 67 -5.48 7.41 -15.25
N LYS A 68 -6.53 6.65 -15.60
CA LYS A 68 -6.42 5.23 -15.96
C LYS A 68 -5.68 5.05 -17.30
N ILE A 69 -4.90 3.97 -17.40
CA ILE A 69 -4.37 3.46 -18.67
C ILE A 69 -5.47 2.63 -19.33
N PRO A 70 -5.88 2.96 -20.57
CA PRO A 70 -6.81 2.13 -21.31
C PRO A 70 -6.22 0.75 -21.61
N PRO A 71 -7.02 -0.33 -21.58
CA PRO A 71 -6.55 -1.65 -21.99
C PRO A 71 -5.92 -1.64 -23.38
N GLY A 72 -4.73 -2.21 -23.52
CA GLY A 72 -3.92 -2.23 -24.74
C GLY A 72 -2.93 -1.07 -24.88
N ASN A 73 -3.06 -0.03 -24.05
CA ASN A 73 -2.14 1.11 -24.03
C ASN A 73 -1.03 0.96 -22.99
N GLU A 74 -0.98 -0.13 -22.23
CA GLU A 74 0.11 -0.43 -21.31
C GLU A 74 1.44 -0.49 -22.07
N SER A 75 2.44 0.20 -21.52
CA SER A 75 3.82 0.17 -21.98
C SER A 75 4.51 -1.04 -21.36
N SER A 76 5.06 -1.92 -22.20
CA SER A 76 6.00 -2.94 -21.72
C SER A 76 7.43 -2.40 -21.74
N THR A 77 7.82 -1.75 -22.84
CA THR A 77 9.19 -1.28 -23.07
C THR A 77 9.26 0.13 -23.66
N GLN A 78 8.15 0.68 -24.14
CA GLN A 78 8.14 1.89 -24.98
C GLN A 78 8.49 3.14 -24.17
N ILE A 79 7.97 3.23 -22.95
CA ILE A 79 8.24 4.32 -22.01
C ILE A 79 8.16 3.82 -20.57
N GLN A 80 9.19 4.13 -19.77
CA GLN A 80 9.29 3.79 -18.35
C GLN A 80 9.88 5.00 -17.61
N GLY A 81 9.53 5.18 -16.34
CA GLY A 81 10.00 6.33 -15.58
C GLY A 81 9.89 6.17 -14.06
N TYR A 82 10.63 7.00 -13.35
CA TYR A 82 10.58 7.13 -11.89
C TYR A 82 10.79 8.58 -11.47
N VAL A 83 10.58 8.85 -10.19
CA VAL A 83 10.69 10.19 -9.58
C VAL A 83 11.89 10.25 -8.63
N SER A 84 12.44 11.46 -8.44
CA SER A 84 13.60 11.69 -7.58
C SER A 84 13.34 11.47 -6.09
N SER A 85 12.08 11.47 -5.66
CA SER A 85 11.67 11.29 -4.26
C SER A 85 10.26 10.71 -4.22
N ALA A 86 10.00 9.84 -3.24
CA ALA A 86 8.67 9.27 -3.01
C ALA A 86 7.67 10.34 -2.57
N SER A 87 8.13 11.39 -1.89
CA SER A 87 7.31 12.53 -1.49
C SER A 87 7.98 13.88 -1.75
N VAL A 88 7.17 14.94 -1.84
CA VAL A 88 7.62 16.31 -2.07
C VAL A 88 6.70 17.33 -1.37
N LYS A 89 7.26 18.40 -0.83
CA LYS A 89 6.47 19.50 -0.24
C LYS A 89 5.98 20.47 -1.33
N PRO A 90 4.78 21.06 -1.18
CA PRO A 90 4.37 22.20 -1.99
C PRO A 90 5.46 23.30 -2.03
N GLY A 91 5.70 23.87 -3.20
CA GLY A 91 6.76 24.86 -3.44
C GLY A 91 8.18 24.28 -3.57
N LYS A 92 8.35 22.96 -3.59
CA LYS A 92 9.62 22.28 -3.88
C LYS A 92 9.61 21.64 -5.26
N SER A 93 10.77 21.18 -5.70
CA SER A 93 10.96 20.54 -7.00
C SER A 93 10.87 19.03 -6.89
N LEU A 94 10.26 18.39 -7.89
CA LEU A 94 10.35 16.94 -8.12
C LEU A 94 10.91 16.69 -9.52
N THR A 95 11.92 15.84 -9.63
CA THR A 95 12.53 15.49 -10.93
C THR A 95 12.03 14.14 -11.40
N PHE A 96 11.65 14.07 -12.68
CA PHE A 96 11.27 12.87 -13.40
C PHE A 96 12.44 12.37 -14.22
N TYR A 97 12.70 11.07 -14.11
CA TYR A 97 13.67 10.33 -14.89
C TYR A 97 12.93 9.36 -15.79
N ILE A 98 12.99 9.60 -17.09
CA ILE A 98 12.17 8.91 -18.08
C ILE A 98 13.08 8.39 -19.19
N SER A 99 12.80 7.17 -19.62
CA SER A 99 13.44 6.55 -20.77
C SER A 99 12.38 6.16 -21.78
N THR A 100 12.57 6.56 -23.03
CA THR A 100 11.81 6.09 -24.18
C THR A 100 12.63 5.03 -24.92
N GLN A 101 11.99 4.00 -25.47
CA GLN A 101 12.70 2.94 -26.19
C GLN A 101 13.58 3.47 -27.32
N VAL A 102 13.10 4.50 -28.02
CA VAL A 102 13.81 5.20 -29.09
C VAL A 102 14.03 6.65 -28.65
N ALA A 103 15.25 7.16 -28.85
CA ALA A 103 15.57 8.56 -28.54
C ALA A 103 14.75 9.50 -29.44
N GLN A 104 14.47 10.71 -28.96
CA GLN A 104 13.65 11.72 -29.62
C GLN A 104 12.17 11.35 -29.84
N THR A 105 11.71 10.18 -29.37
CA THR A 105 10.28 9.88 -29.31
C THR A 105 9.60 10.94 -28.46
N SER A 106 8.65 11.66 -29.07
CA SER A 106 7.84 12.64 -28.34
C SER A 106 7.00 11.94 -27.29
N TYR A 107 6.89 12.53 -26.11
CA TYR A 107 6.02 12.05 -25.05
C TYR A 107 5.44 13.23 -24.26
N ARG A 108 4.48 12.92 -23.38
CA ARG A 108 3.96 13.87 -22.40
C ARG A 108 3.93 13.26 -21.02
N ILE A 109 3.87 14.13 -20.01
CA ILE A 109 3.60 13.78 -18.62
C ILE A 109 2.25 14.41 -18.25
N ASP A 110 1.29 13.60 -17.84
CA ASP A 110 0.04 14.05 -17.24
C ASP A 110 0.09 13.75 -15.73
N ILE A 111 -0.01 14.77 -14.89
CA ILE A 111 0.02 14.59 -13.43
C ILE A 111 -1.40 14.57 -12.89
N PHE A 112 -1.76 13.49 -12.20
CA PHE A 112 -3.06 13.35 -11.57
C PHE A 112 -2.92 13.32 -10.05
N ARG A 113 -3.83 13.99 -9.33
CA ARG A 113 -4.03 13.74 -7.90
C ARG A 113 -5.13 12.68 -7.77
N LEU A 114 -4.86 11.59 -7.05
CA LEU A 114 -5.87 10.58 -6.74
C LEU A 114 -6.78 11.07 -5.61
N GLY A 115 -8.03 10.62 -5.59
CA GLY A 115 -9.04 11.11 -4.63
C GLY A 115 -10.47 10.77 -5.03
N TRP A 116 -11.46 11.30 -4.33
CA TRP A 116 -12.87 10.95 -4.59
C TRP A 116 -13.40 11.53 -5.91
N TYR A 117 -13.41 12.86 -6.03
CA TYR A 117 -13.91 13.61 -7.19
C TYR A 117 -15.22 13.08 -7.81
N SER A 118 -16.29 13.01 -7.01
CA SER A 118 -17.60 12.48 -7.43
C SER A 118 -17.53 11.04 -7.97
N GLY A 119 -16.58 10.25 -7.48
CA GLY A 119 -16.37 8.85 -7.85
C GLY A 119 -15.43 8.65 -9.04
N LEU A 120 -14.95 9.72 -9.70
CA LEU A 120 -14.08 9.62 -10.88
C LEU A 120 -12.65 9.19 -10.54
N GLY A 121 -12.20 9.38 -9.30
CA GLY A 121 -10.96 8.77 -8.79
C GLY A 121 -9.69 9.58 -8.93
N GLY A 122 -9.73 10.68 -9.67
CA GLY A 122 -8.61 11.59 -9.76
C GLY A 122 -8.95 12.88 -10.48
N ARG A 123 -8.06 13.85 -10.35
CA ARG A 123 -8.12 15.12 -11.07
C ARG A 123 -6.82 15.33 -11.82
N LEU A 124 -6.92 15.80 -13.07
CA LEU A 124 -5.76 16.26 -13.83
C LEU A 124 -5.27 17.57 -13.22
N MET A 125 -4.03 17.56 -12.72
CA MET A 125 -3.39 18.70 -12.06
C MET A 125 -2.67 19.57 -13.08
N THR A 126 -1.90 18.94 -13.98
CA THR A 126 -1.18 19.61 -15.06
C THR A 126 -0.77 18.61 -16.14
N SER A 127 -0.52 19.11 -17.35
CA SER A 127 0.01 18.34 -18.48
C SER A 127 1.25 19.04 -19.02
N ILE A 128 2.31 18.27 -19.25
CA ILE A 128 3.56 18.72 -19.84
C ILE A 128 3.73 18.04 -21.21
N PRO A 129 3.32 18.70 -22.31
CA PRO A 129 3.34 18.11 -23.64
C PRO A 129 4.69 18.26 -24.34
N ASN A 130 4.86 17.51 -25.44
CA ASN A 130 5.96 17.69 -26.42
C ASN A 130 7.37 17.58 -25.82
N LEU A 131 7.54 16.72 -24.82
CA LEU A 131 8.88 16.40 -24.30
C LEU A 131 9.58 15.45 -25.28
N SER A 132 10.88 15.65 -25.47
CA SER A 132 11.71 14.81 -26.34
C SER A 132 12.36 13.71 -25.52
N GLY A 133 12.01 12.46 -25.82
CA GLY A 133 12.49 11.27 -25.12
C GLY A 133 13.99 11.03 -25.26
N GLN A 134 14.57 10.41 -24.23
CA GLN A 134 15.95 9.93 -24.24
C GLN A 134 15.92 8.40 -24.14
N ALA A 135 16.72 7.71 -24.95
CA ALA A 135 16.91 6.27 -24.81
C ALA A 135 18.00 6.00 -23.76
N GLN A 136 17.58 5.81 -22.51
CA GLN A 136 18.47 5.61 -21.36
C GLN A 136 18.52 4.14 -20.88
N GLY A 137 17.82 3.26 -21.60
CA GLY A 137 17.62 1.85 -21.27
C GLY A 137 16.22 1.57 -20.73
N TYR A 138 15.81 0.31 -20.73
CA TYR A 138 14.51 -0.12 -20.21
C TYR A 138 14.59 -1.58 -19.76
N TYR A 139 13.69 -1.99 -18.88
CA TYR A 139 13.52 -3.41 -18.55
C TYR A 139 12.47 -4.05 -19.46
N ASP A 140 12.82 -5.13 -20.13
CA ASP A 140 11.86 -6.00 -20.80
C ASP A 140 11.44 -7.10 -19.84
N SER A 141 10.28 -6.93 -19.20
CA SER A 141 9.74 -7.89 -18.23
C SER A 141 9.32 -9.22 -18.86
N VAL A 142 8.93 -9.22 -20.15
CA VAL A 142 8.59 -10.46 -20.88
C VAL A 142 9.84 -11.29 -21.15
N GLY A 143 10.91 -10.62 -21.55
CA GLY A 143 12.21 -11.24 -21.79
C GLY A 143 13.07 -11.40 -20.52
N SER A 144 12.61 -10.88 -19.38
CA SER A 144 13.33 -10.82 -18.10
C SER A 144 14.79 -10.33 -18.25
N HIS A 145 14.99 -9.20 -18.94
CA HIS A 145 16.32 -8.63 -19.12
C HIS A 145 16.32 -7.11 -19.27
N LEU A 146 17.39 -6.49 -18.78
CA LEU A 146 17.65 -5.07 -18.94
C LEU A 146 18.28 -4.79 -20.32
N VAL A 147 17.72 -3.83 -21.06
CA VAL A 147 18.14 -3.49 -22.42
C VAL A 147 18.71 -2.09 -22.46
N ASN A 148 19.89 -1.93 -23.08
CA ASN A 148 20.52 -0.65 -23.41
C ASN A 148 20.66 0.38 -22.26
N CYS A 149 20.71 -0.07 -21.00
CA CYS A 149 20.94 0.82 -19.86
C CYS A 149 22.43 0.98 -19.58
N THR A 150 23.12 1.82 -20.37
CA THR A 150 24.57 2.05 -20.21
C THR A 150 24.94 2.85 -18.97
N THR A 151 23.99 3.57 -18.38
CA THR A 151 24.18 4.31 -17.12
C THR A 151 23.91 3.47 -15.89
N CYS A 152 23.30 2.29 -16.04
CA CYS A 152 22.91 1.47 -14.90
C CYS A 152 24.12 0.93 -14.14
N THR A 153 24.12 1.10 -12.82
CA THR A 153 25.02 0.39 -11.90
C THR A 153 24.36 -0.92 -11.50
N LEU A 154 25.03 -2.05 -11.77
CA LEU A 154 24.56 -3.40 -11.44
C LEU A 154 25.54 -4.07 -10.49
N ILE A 155 25.16 -4.26 -9.22
CA ILE A 155 25.99 -4.97 -8.23
C ILE A 155 25.46 -6.40 -8.07
N LYS A 156 25.96 -7.30 -8.90
CA LYS A 156 25.47 -8.68 -9.04
C LYS A 156 25.41 -9.48 -7.75
N ASP A 157 26.34 -9.25 -6.83
CA ASP A 157 26.45 -9.96 -5.56
C ASP A 157 25.35 -9.57 -4.57
N SER A 158 24.85 -8.33 -4.67
CA SER A 158 23.78 -7.82 -3.80
C SER A 158 22.40 -7.80 -4.46
N GLY A 159 22.35 -7.88 -5.79
CA GLY A 159 21.13 -7.68 -6.58
C GLY A 159 20.76 -6.21 -6.79
N LEU A 160 21.62 -5.26 -6.39
CA LEU A 160 21.35 -3.83 -6.53
C LEU A 160 21.38 -3.39 -7.99
N ILE A 161 20.37 -2.61 -8.37
CA ILE A 161 20.21 -2.00 -9.69
C ILE A 161 19.88 -0.52 -9.47
N GLU A 162 20.74 0.37 -9.95
CA GLU A 162 20.53 1.82 -9.95
C GLU A 162 20.61 2.32 -11.39
N THR A 163 19.65 3.12 -11.85
CA THR A 163 19.59 3.47 -13.28
C THR A 163 20.55 4.58 -13.70
N HIS A 164 20.80 5.55 -12.81
CA HIS A 164 21.51 6.81 -13.08
C HIS A 164 21.06 7.49 -14.38
N TRP A 165 19.76 7.43 -14.70
CA TRP A 165 19.22 8.15 -15.83
C TRP A 165 19.41 9.65 -15.66
N LYS A 166 19.65 10.34 -16.77
CA LYS A 166 19.68 11.80 -16.79
C LYS A 166 18.28 12.35 -16.51
N PRO A 167 18.17 13.46 -15.76
CA PRO A 167 16.91 14.16 -15.55
C PRO A 167 16.20 14.44 -16.89
N SER A 168 14.91 14.10 -16.97
CA SER A 168 14.10 14.35 -18.16
C SER A 168 13.27 15.62 -18.03
N TYR A 169 12.72 15.86 -16.84
CA TYR A 169 11.94 17.06 -16.53
C TYR A 169 11.94 17.32 -15.01
N THR A 170 11.99 18.58 -14.61
CA THR A 170 11.83 18.97 -13.20
C THR A 170 10.59 19.84 -13.05
N LEU A 171 9.62 19.34 -12.29
CA LEU A 171 8.39 20.05 -11.97
C LEU A 171 8.59 20.87 -10.69
N GLN A 172 8.25 22.15 -10.76
CA GLN A 172 8.00 22.95 -9.56
C GLN A 172 6.60 22.60 -9.05
N ILE A 173 6.51 22.00 -7.87
CA ILE A 173 5.22 21.69 -7.24
C ILE A 173 4.57 23.01 -6.82
N PRO A 174 3.43 23.41 -7.40
CA PRO A 174 2.74 24.63 -7.00
C PRO A 174 2.41 24.64 -5.52
N THR A 175 2.46 25.82 -4.90
CA THR A 175 2.26 25.97 -3.45
C THR A 175 0.83 25.72 -3.01
N ASP A 176 -0.11 25.71 -3.94
CA ASP A 176 -1.55 25.48 -3.74
C ASP A 176 -1.97 24.02 -4.05
N TRP A 177 -1.03 23.14 -4.39
CA TRP A 177 -1.35 21.72 -4.55
C TRP A 177 -1.77 21.10 -3.22
N THR A 178 -3.00 20.59 -3.20
CA THR A 178 -3.56 19.87 -2.05
C THR A 178 -2.77 18.60 -1.79
N THR A 179 -2.48 18.30 -0.53
CA THR A 179 -1.87 17.02 -0.13
C THR A 179 -2.62 15.82 -0.68
N GLY A 180 -1.92 14.75 -0.98
CA GLY A 180 -2.51 13.57 -1.60
C GLY A 180 -1.47 12.64 -2.17
N ILE A 181 -1.96 11.51 -2.66
CA ILE A 181 -1.21 10.60 -3.53
C ILE A 181 -1.39 11.07 -4.97
N TYR A 182 -0.28 11.24 -5.67
CA TYR A 182 -0.23 11.69 -7.05
C TYR A 182 0.30 10.59 -7.95
N LEU A 183 -0.15 10.60 -9.20
CA LEU A 183 0.24 9.66 -10.24
C LEU A 183 0.71 10.45 -11.46
N ALA A 184 1.99 10.37 -11.76
CA ALA A 184 2.51 10.83 -13.04
C ALA A 184 2.25 9.74 -14.08
N LYS A 185 1.48 10.07 -15.12
CA LYS A 185 1.28 9.18 -16.26
C LYS A 185 2.10 9.66 -17.44
N PHE A 186 2.98 8.79 -17.92
CA PHE A 186 3.78 9.02 -19.12
C PHE A 186 3.02 8.50 -20.33
N THR A 187 3.03 9.20 -21.46
CA THR A 187 2.45 8.70 -22.70
C THR A 187 3.36 9.03 -23.89
N ASP A 188 3.84 8.00 -24.58
CA ASP A 188 4.68 8.15 -25.78
C ASP A 188 3.86 8.49 -27.03
N ALA A 189 4.54 8.76 -28.14
CA ALA A 189 3.93 9.07 -29.43
C ALA A 189 3.06 7.94 -30.00
N ASN A 190 3.24 6.69 -29.55
CA ASN A 190 2.46 5.53 -29.94
C ASN A 190 1.30 5.25 -28.97
N SER A 191 0.98 6.19 -28.07
CA SER A 191 -0.04 6.08 -27.03
C SER A 191 0.23 5.02 -25.97
N LYS A 192 1.47 4.52 -25.86
CA LYS A 192 1.90 3.61 -24.78
C LYS A 192 2.17 4.38 -23.49
N GLN A 193 1.73 3.79 -22.39
CA GLN A 193 1.57 4.49 -21.11
C GLN A 193 2.16 3.69 -19.95
N SER A 194 2.77 4.41 -19.02
CA SER A 194 3.26 3.91 -17.73
C SER A 194 3.10 4.98 -16.67
N TYR A 195 3.33 4.62 -15.42
CA TYR A 195 3.15 5.48 -14.26
C TYR A 195 4.42 5.67 -13.45
N ALA A 196 4.40 6.69 -12.59
CA ALA A 196 5.19 6.75 -11.37
C ALA A 196 4.36 7.45 -10.26
N PRO A 197 4.16 6.82 -9.09
CA PRO A 197 3.48 7.46 -7.97
C PRO A 197 4.44 8.39 -7.21
N PHE A 198 3.88 9.38 -6.53
CA PHE A 198 4.57 10.17 -5.50
C PHE A 198 3.54 10.88 -4.61
N ASP A 199 3.94 11.28 -3.42
CA ASP A 199 3.09 11.99 -2.48
C ASP A 199 3.39 13.48 -2.43
N VAL A 200 2.34 14.29 -2.31
CA VAL A 200 2.47 15.71 -1.96
C VAL A 200 2.14 15.87 -0.49
N LEU A 201 3.16 16.29 0.27
CA LEU A 201 3.07 16.42 1.72
C LEU A 201 2.05 17.49 2.15
N GLY A 202 1.32 17.18 3.21
CA GLY A 202 0.26 18.04 3.73
C GLY A 202 0.63 18.91 4.91
N SER A 203 -0.43 19.43 5.55
CA SER A 203 -0.31 20.16 6.81
C SER A 203 0.27 19.24 7.89
N THR A 204 1.12 19.80 8.73
CA THR A 204 1.64 19.09 9.91
C THR A 204 0.62 19.01 11.05
N THR A 205 -0.59 19.55 10.89
CA THR A 205 -1.59 19.65 11.98
C THR A 205 -2.97 19.12 11.59
N SER A 206 -3.11 18.41 10.47
CA SER A 206 -4.35 17.72 10.14
C SER A 206 -4.68 16.68 11.23
N PRO A 207 -5.95 16.43 11.57
CA PRO A 207 -6.29 15.38 12.53
C PRO A 207 -5.74 14.00 12.14
N TYR A 208 -5.75 13.66 10.85
CA TYR A 208 -5.25 12.39 10.34
C TYR A 208 -4.02 12.59 9.46
N ILE A 209 -3.06 11.65 9.55
CA ILE A 209 -2.01 11.45 8.57
C ILE A 209 -2.09 10.02 8.03
N ALA A 210 -2.14 9.88 6.71
CA ALA A 210 -2.12 8.59 6.03
C ALA A 210 -0.79 8.41 5.29
N VAL A 211 -0.16 7.25 5.48
CA VAL A 211 1.22 7.01 5.07
C VAL A 211 1.29 5.85 4.07
N THR A 212 1.98 6.07 2.96
CA THR A 212 2.20 5.09 1.89
C THR A 212 3.45 4.24 2.15
N PRO A 213 3.43 2.94 1.83
CA PRO A 213 4.53 2.02 2.09
C PRO A 213 5.54 1.95 0.92
N ASP A 214 6.21 3.05 0.61
CA ASP A 214 7.16 3.13 -0.52
C ASP A 214 8.37 2.21 -0.37
N THR A 215 8.74 1.88 0.87
CA THR A 215 9.79 0.89 1.12
C THR A 215 9.37 -0.51 0.70
N THR A 216 8.11 -0.90 0.93
CA THR A 216 7.53 -2.15 0.43
C THR A 216 7.45 -2.13 -1.09
N TYR A 217 7.06 -1.01 -1.70
CA TYR A 217 7.05 -0.89 -3.16
C TYR A 217 8.41 -1.22 -3.76
N ALA A 218 9.49 -0.69 -3.19
CA ALA A 218 10.85 -0.97 -3.64
C ALA A 218 11.30 -2.40 -3.33
N ALA A 219 10.89 -2.98 -2.20
CA ALA A 219 11.19 -4.37 -1.84
C ALA A 219 10.64 -5.38 -2.85
N TYR A 220 9.43 -5.13 -3.37
CA TYR A 220 8.74 -5.95 -4.38
C TYR A 220 9.07 -5.57 -5.83
N ASN A 221 9.89 -4.55 -6.05
CA ASN A 221 10.12 -4.04 -7.40
C ASN A 221 11.12 -4.92 -8.17
N ASP A 222 10.61 -5.78 -9.06
CA ASP A 222 11.42 -6.64 -9.92
C ASP A 222 12.06 -5.92 -11.12
N TRP A 223 11.81 -4.61 -11.32
CA TRP A 223 12.37 -3.89 -12.46
C TRP A 223 13.90 -4.08 -12.55
N GLY A 224 14.37 -4.52 -13.72
CA GLY A 224 15.77 -4.85 -13.97
C GLY A 224 16.15 -6.31 -13.65
N GLY A 225 15.21 -7.13 -13.19
CA GLY A 225 15.37 -8.56 -12.93
C GLY A 225 15.81 -8.91 -11.51
N SER A 226 15.56 -8.03 -10.52
CA SER A 226 16.05 -8.23 -9.15
C SER A 226 15.23 -7.43 -8.13
N SER A 227 14.76 -8.12 -7.09
CA SER A 227 14.03 -7.62 -5.92
C SER A 227 14.40 -8.39 -4.65
N LEU A 228 13.83 -8.03 -3.50
CA LEU A 228 14.03 -8.78 -2.25
C LEU A 228 13.29 -10.12 -2.21
N TYR A 229 12.60 -10.51 -3.28
CA TYR A 229 11.86 -11.77 -3.39
C TYR A 229 12.36 -12.64 -4.54
N SER A 230 12.94 -12.05 -5.58
CA SER A 230 13.40 -12.78 -6.74
C SER A 230 14.62 -12.12 -7.37
N ALA A 231 15.44 -12.91 -8.05
CA ALA A 231 16.51 -12.41 -8.88
C ALA A 231 16.73 -13.31 -10.10
N ASP A 232 16.94 -12.69 -11.25
CA ASP A 232 17.24 -13.37 -12.51
C ASP A 232 18.63 -14.02 -12.50
N ASP A 233 18.91 -14.92 -13.46
CA ASP A 233 20.18 -15.68 -13.50
C ASP A 233 21.43 -14.78 -13.65
N ALA A 234 21.23 -13.53 -14.06
CA ALA A 234 22.27 -12.52 -14.13
C ALA A 234 22.78 -12.06 -12.74
N PHE A 235 22.03 -12.34 -11.67
CA PHE A 235 22.32 -11.97 -10.30
C PHE A 235 22.62 -13.23 -9.47
N GLN A 236 23.63 -13.15 -8.60
CA GLN A 236 24.02 -14.29 -7.79
C GLN A 236 23.01 -14.55 -6.67
N GLY A 237 22.33 -13.49 -6.22
CA GLY A 237 21.48 -13.53 -5.03
C GLY A 237 22.30 -13.91 -3.80
N THR A 238 21.74 -14.76 -2.94
CA THR A 238 22.37 -15.21 -1.71
C THR A 238 22.60 -16.71 -1.76
N ALA A 239 23.51 -17.24 -0.94
CA ALA A 239 23.76 -18.68 -0.86
C ALA A 239 22.52 -19.51 -0.47
N VAL A 240 21.50 -18.86 0.13
CA VAL A 240 20.29 -19.51 0.66
C VAL A 240 19.07 -19.30 -0.25
N ALA A 241 19.03 -18.20 -1.01
CA ALA A 241 17.96 -17.88 -1.94
C ALA A 241 18.43 -16.96 -3.07
N LYS A 242 17.89 -17.17 -4.26
CA LYS A 242 18.16 -16.35 -5.44
C LYS A 242 17.30 -15.08 -5.42
N MET A 243 17.63 -14.18 -4.49
CA MET A 243 16.99 -12.88 -4.27
C MET A 243 18.03 -11.82 -3.96
N ALA A 244 17.71 -10.54 -4.18
CA ALA A 244 18.55 -9.43 -3.77
C ALA A 244 18.60 -9.28 -2.24
N VAL A 245 19.66 -8.62 -1.76
CA VAL A 245 19.74 -8.10 -0.38
C VAL A 245 19.79 -6.58 -0.33
N LYS A 246 19.88 -5.94 -1.51
CA LYS A 246 19.83 -4.48 -1.67
C LYS A 246 18.95 -4.13 -2.87
N VAL A 247 18.02 -3.18 -2.69
CA VAL A 247 17.18 -2.63 -3.75
C VAL A 247 17.21 -1.11 -3.72
N SER A 248 17.11 -0.48 -4.90
CA SER A 248 17.21 0.97 -5.05
C SER A 248 15.85 1.64 -5.23
N MET A 249 15.73 2.87 -4.74
CA MET A 249 14.65 3.81 -5.06
C MET A 249 14.86 4.53 -6.40
N ASP A 250 16.03 4.36 -7.05
CA ASP A 250 16.45 5.03 -8.29
C ASP A 250 16.20 4.19 -9.55
N LYS A 251 15.01 3.58 -9.62
CA LYS A 251 14.56 2.81 -10.78
C LYS A 251 13.02 2.86 -10.93
N PRO A 252 12.50 2.68 -12.16
CA PRO A 252 11.06 2.51 -12.39
C PRO A 252 10.48 1.33 -11.59
N TYR A 253 9.17 1.38 -11.33
CA TYR A 253 8.43 0.22 -10.82
C TYR A 253 7.97 -0.65 -11.99
N ASP A 254 8.11 -1.98 -11.86
CA ASP A 254 7.57 -2.94 -12.85
C ASP A 254 6.09 -3.29 -12.56
N VAL A 255 5.69 -3.23 -11.29
CA VAL A 255 4.35 -3.59 -10.81
C VAL A 255 3.31 -2.55 -11.25
N GLU A 256 2.15 -3.03 -11.71
CA GLU A 256 0.98 -2.22 -12.13
C GLU A 256 1.33 -1.09 -13.12
N ASN A 257 2.15 -1.41 -14.12
CA ASN A 257 2.60 -0.46 -15.15
C ASN A 257 3.35 0.74 -14.56
N GLY A 258 3.99 0.57 -13.42
CA GLY A 258 4.72 1.63 -12.72
C GLY A 258 3.96 2.29 -11.56
N ALA A 259 2.69 1.93 -11.34
CA ALA A 259 1.92 2.47 -10.21
C ALA A 259 2.25 1.79 -8.86
N SER A 260 3.05 0.71 -8.89
CA SER A 260 3.27 -0.14 -7.74
C SER A 260 1.94 -0.62 -7.14
N GLN A 261 1.81 -0.73 -5.83
CA GLN A 261 0.62 -1.26 -5.18
C GLN A 261 -0.47 -0.21 -4.92
N VAL A 262 -0.25 1.07 -5.27
CA VAL A 262 -1.17 2.20 -4.99
C VAL A 262 -2.59 1.94 -5.47
N LEU A 263 -2.73 1.43 -6.71
CA LEU A 263 -4.04 1.25 -7.34
C LEU A 263 -4.78 -0.01 -6.86
N VAL A 264 -4.08 -0.93 -6.19
CA VAL A 264 -4.63 -2.24 -5.82
C VAL A 264 -4.94 -2.30 -4.33
N PHE A 265 -4.09 -1.72 -3.47
CA PHE A 265 -4.14 -1.87 -2.01
C PHE A 265 -4.30 -0.56 -1.22
N ILE A 266 -4.55 0.58 -1.87
CA ILE A 266 -4.65 1.87 -1.16
C ILE A 266 -5.80 2.76 -1.63
N VAL A 267 -6.03 2.81 -2.93
CA VAL A 267 -6.88 3.86 -3.54
C VAL A 267 -8.33 3.81 -3.05
N GLN A 268 -8.84 2.66 -2.61
CA GLN A 268 -10.19 2.50 -2.04
C GLN A 268 -10.28 3.22 -0.68
N THR A 269 -9.30 3.02 0.20
CA THR A 269 -9.20 3.73 1.47
C THR A 269 -9.10 5.23 1.26
N VAL A 270 -8.25 5.69 0.33
CA VAL A 270 -8.09 7.11 -0.01
C VAL A 270 -9.40 7.71 -0.49
N ARG A 271 -10.03 7.10 -1.49
CA ARG A 271 -11.30 7.57 -2.06
C ARG A 271 -12.40 7.62 -1.02
N TRP A 272 -12.48 6.62 -0.15
CA TRP A 272 -13.48 6.60 0.93
C TRP A 272 -13.24 7.70 1.96
N MET A 273 -12.01 7.89 2.44
CA MET A 273 -11.71 8.96 3.41
C MET A 273 -12.04 10.35 2.82
N GLU A 274 -11.67 10.56 1.57
CA GLU A 274 -11.90 11.81 0.86
C GLU A 274 -13.39 12.06 0.58
N GLN A 275 -14.14 11.03 0.19
CA GLN A 275 -15.58 11.09 0.01
C GLN A 275 -16.32 11.54 1.28
N HIS A 276 -15.83 11.11 2.44
CA HIS A 276 -16.41 11.42 3.75
C HIS A 276 -15.87 12.72 4.36
N GLY A 277 -15.02 13.46 3.63
CA GLY A 277 -14.55 14.78 4.04
C GLY A 277 -13.63 14.77 5.26
N TYR A 278 -12.89 13.68 5.49
CA TYR A 278 -11.86 13.67 6.54
C TYR A 278 -10.74 14.66 6.19
N ASP A 279 -10.26 15.40 7.19
CA ASP A 279 -9.09 16.28 7.07
C ASP A 279 -7.82 15.45 7.26
N VAL A 280 -7.28 14.96 6.15
CA VAL A 280 -6.16 14.02 6.10
C VAL A 280 -4.99 14.62 5.32
N SER A 281 -3.80 14.49 5.88
CA SER A 281 -2.52 14.73 5.20
C SER A 281 -1.92 13.41 4.75
N TYR A 282 -1.16 13.44 3.65
CA TYR A 282 -0.46 12.27 3.10
C TYR A 282 1.05 12.44 3.22
N ALA A 283 1.74 11.33 3.43
CA ALA A 283 3.20 11.25 3.47
C ALA A 283 3.70 9.87 3.02
N SER A 284 4.98 9.80 2.66
CA SER A 284 5.68 8.54 2.42
C SER A 284 6.22 7.99 3.75
N ASP A 285 6.37 6.68 3.87
CA ASP A 285 7.09 6.07 4.99
C ASP A 285 8.55 6.58 5.08
N LEU A 286 9.18 6.97 3.96
CA LEU A 286 10.50 7.64 3.92
C LEU A 286 10.50 8.98 4.69
N ASP A 287 9.37 9.66 4.81
CA ASP A 287 9.26 10.87 5.62
C ASP A 287 9.40 10.56 7.11
N MET A 288 8.98 9.37 7.57
CA MET A 288 9.22 8.92 8.94
C MET A 288 10.70 8.60 9.19
N GLN A 289 11.42 8.11 8.17
CA GLN A 289 12.87 7.89 8.27
C GLN A 289 13.63 9.21 8.44
N THR A 290 13.21 10.27 7.75
CA THR A 290 13.92 11.56 7.75
C THR A 290 13.42 12.53 8.82
N ASN A 291 12.22 12.32 9.37
CA ASN A 291 11.63 13.15 10.41
C ASN A 291 10.92 12.30 11.48
N THR A 292 11.62 12.04 12.59
CA THR A 292 11.07 11.27 13.74
C THR A 292 9.96 12.00 14.50
N HIS A 293 9.66 13.25 14.14
CA HIS A 293 8.58 14.06 14.71
C HIS A 293 7.41 14.25 13.73
N LEU A 294 7.39 13.52 12.60
CA LEU A 294 6.35 13.65 11.57
C LEU A 294 4.93 13.53 12.17
N LEU A 295 4.75 12.64 13.14
CA LEU A 295 3.43 12.30 13.69
C LEU A 295 2.99 13.22 14.85
N ASP A 296 3.89 14.01 15.45
CA ASP A 296 3.71 14.62 16.78
C ASP A 296 2.50 15.55 16.92
N ASN A 297 2.04 16.14 15.82
CA ASN A 297 0.96 17.14 15.80
C ASN A 297 -0.34 16.60 15.17
N HIS A 298 -0.37 15.33 14.78
CA HIS A 298 -1.57 14.64 14.32
C HIS A 298 -2.27 13.95 15.48
N LYS A 299 -3.55 13.60 15.29
CA LYS A 299 -4.32 12.82 16.28
C LYS A 299 -4.37 11.33 15.93
N ALA A 300 -4.22 10.99 14.65
CA ALA A 300 -4.24 9.63 14.16
C ALA A 300 -3.23 9.40 13.02
N TYR A 301 -2.56 8.26 13.06
CA TYR A 301 -1.72 7.70 12.00
C TYR A 301 -2.45 6.54 11.32
N ILE A 302 -2.43 6.52 9.99
CA ILE A 302 -3.04 5.48 9.16
C ILE A 302 -1.95 4.89 8.25
N SER A 303 -1.55 3.65 8.53
CA SER A 303 -0.71 2.84 7.63
C SER A 303 -1.59 2.29 6.52
N LEU A 304 -1.26 2.59 5.26
CA LEU A 304 -2.04 2.22 4.08
C LEU A 304 -1.50 0.94 3.44
N GLY A 305 -2.41 0.01 3.08
CA GLY A 305 -2.08 -1.14 2.25
C GLY A 305 -1.07 -2.11 2.85
N HIS A 306 -0.11 -2.55 2.04
CA HIS A 306 0.90 -3.55 2.40
C HIS A 306 2.17 -2.88 2.95
N ASP A 307 2.22 -2.69 4.26
CA ASP A 307 3.26 -1.90 4.93
C ASP A 307 4.32 -2.77 5.66
N GLU A 308 4.98 -3.64 4.88
CA GLU A 308 5.79 -4.76 5.36
C GLU A 308 7.21 -4.39 5.85
N TYR A 309 7.89 -3.41 5.23
CA TYR A 309 9.34 -3.18 5.39
C TYR A 309 9.69 -1.94 6.21
N TRP A 310 10.10 -2.09 7.47
CA TRP A 310 10.33 -0.92 8.34
C TRP A 310 11.75 -0.84 8.86
N THR A 311 12.29 0.38 8.98
CA THR A 311 13.48 0.59 9.82
C THR A 311 13.12 0.63 11.29
N LYS A 312 14.12 0.42 12.15
CA LYS A 312 14.03 0.71 13.58
C LYS A 312 13.56 2.12 13.91
N SER A 313 13.97 3.12 13.13
CA SER A 313 13.56 4.51 13.36
C SER A 313 12.09 4.75 13.01
N MET A 314 11.62 4.17 11.90
CA MET A 314 10.21 4.22 11.49
C MET A 314 9.32 3.57 12.57
N ARG A 315 9.67 2.36 13.02
CA ARG A 315 8.94 1.69 14.11
C ARG A 315 8.90 2.53 15.39
N ALA A 316 10.05 3.03 15.83
CA ALA A 316 10.12 3.86 17.02
C ALA A 316 9.27 5.14 16.90
N THR A 317 9.18 5.74 15.71
CA THR A 317 8.35 6.93 15.45
C THR A 317 6.86 6.62 15.72
N VAL A 318 6.36 5.50 15.21
CA VAL A 318 4.96 5.08 15.39
C VAL A 318 4.68 4.60 16.82
N GLU A 319 5.60 3.88 17.45
CA GLU A 319 5.49 3.49 18.86
C GLU A 319 5.44 4.71 19.78
N ASN A 320 6.29 5.72 19.52
CA ASN A 320 6.28 6.97 20.26
C ASN A 320 4.98 7.74 20.07
N ALA A 321 4.44 7.77 18.84
CA ALA A 321 3.13 8.38 18.57
C ALA A 321 2.02 7.71 19.38
N ARG A 322 1.93 6.37 19.34
CA ARG A 322 1.00 5.61 20.19
C ARG A 322 1.17 5.95 21.66
N ASN A 323 2.41 5.98 22.15
CA ASN A 323 2.71 6.25 23.56
C ASN A 323 2.35 7.69 23.98
N LYS A 324 2.25 8.63 23.04
CA LYS A 324 1.74 10.00 23.26
C LYS A 324 0.22 10.11 23.16
N GLY A 325 -0.48 9.03 22.81
CA GLY A 325 -1.94 9.01 22.71
C GLY A 325 -2.48 9.22 21.29
N ILE A 326 -1.63 9.16 20.26
CA ILE A 326 -2.03 9.23 18.85
C ILE A 326 -2.60 7.86 18.45
N GLY A 327 -3.83 7.85 17.91
CA GLY A 327 -4.47 6.62 17.44
C GLY A 327 -3.77 6.05 16.22
N LEU A 328 -3.76 4.72 16.07
CA LEU A 328 -3.16 4.04 14.93
C LEU A 328 -4.19 3.17 14.21
N ALA A 329 -4.22 3.23 12.87
CA ALA A 329 -4.93 2.27 12.04
C ALA A 329 -3.98 1.61 11.04
N PHE A 330 -4.01 0.28 10.98
CA PHE A 330 -3.30 -0.51 9.98
C PHE A 330 -4.32 -1.05 8.98
N MET A 331 -4.33 -0.47 7.78
CA MET A 331 -5.30 -0.74 6.72
C MET A 331 -4.83 -1.84 5.77
N GLY A 332 -4.37 -2.96 6.35
CA GLY A 332 -3.81 -4.10 5.62
C GLY A 332 -3.54 -5.31 6.51
N ALA A 333 -2.62 -6.14 6.07
CA ALA A 333 -2.00 -7.22 6.83
C ALA A 333 -0.49 -7.19 6.58
N ASP A 334 0.25 -8.06 7.27
CA ASP A 334 1.70 -8.20 7.11
C ASP A 334 2.47 -6.90 7.38
N ALA A 335 1.89 -6.02 8.18
CA ALA A 335 2.52 -4.78 8.57
C ALA A 335 3.71 -5.05 9.50
N ILE A 336 4.83 -4.37 9.26
CA ILE A 336 6.02 -4.43 10.13
C ILE A 336 6.58 -5.85 10.21
N TYR A 337 6.58 -6.61 9.11
CA TYR A 337 7.09 -7.99 9.11
C TYR A 337 8.61 -8.05 9.04
N TRP A 338 9.23 -7.29 8.13
CA TRP A 338 10.69 -7.24 7.98
C TRP A 338 11.31 -5.98 8.59
N GLN A 339 12.35 -6.17 9.40
CA GLN A 339 13.27 -5.09 9.73
C GLN A 339 14.22 -4.87 8.54
N MET A 340 14.32 -3.62 8.10
CA MET A 340 15.25 -3.21 7.04
C MET A 340 16.15 -2.04 7.48
N ARG A 341 17.15 -1.72 6.65
CA ARG A 341 18.02 -0.56 6.83
C ARG A 341 18.10 0.26 5.55
N PHE A 342 18.52 1.51 5.68
CA PHE A 342 18.90 2.35 4.56
C PHE A 342 20.41 2.49 4.42
N GLU A 343 20.86 2.59 3.16
CA GLU A 343 22.18 3.04 2.76
C GLU A 343 22.03 4.19 1.73
N PRO A 344 23.09 4.99 1.52
CA PRO A 344 23.15 5.89 0.37
C PRO A 344 23.20 5.11 -0.96
N ASP A 345 22.73 5.73 -2.05
CA ASP A 345 23.01 5.23 -3.41
C ASP A 345 24.50 5.33 -3.75
N SER A 346 24.91 4.82 -4.91
CA SER A 346 26.31 4.93 -5.36
C SER A 346 26.79 6.36 -5.63
N ALA A 347 25.89 7.35 -5.69
CA ALA A 347 26.21 8.77 -5.76
C ALA A 347 26.32 9.45 -4.37
N GLY A 348 26.03 8.72 -3.28
CA GLY A 348 26.11 9.20 -1.91
C GLY A 348 24.84 9.88 -1.39
N VAL A 349 23.73 9.86 -2.14
CA VAL A 349 22.44 10.39 -1.70
C VAL A 349 21.86 9.43 -0.66
N SER A 350 21.62 9.93 0.55
CA SER A 350 21.14 9.11 1.67
C SER A 350 19.73 8.53 1.44
N ASN A 351 19.45 7.38 2.06
CA ASN A 351 18.14 6.72 2.05
C ASN A 351 17.62 6.37 0.65
N ARG A 352 18.52 6.00 -0.27
CA ARG A 352 18.17 5.59 -1.64
C ARG A 352 18.29 4.10 -1.88
N THR A 353 18.97 3.38 -0.98
CA THR A 353 19.13 1.93 -1.05
C THR A 353 18.52 1.30 0.19
N ILE A 354 17.57 0.38 0.00
CA ILE A 354 17.02 -0.47 1.06
C ILE A 354 17.88 -1.72 1.15
N VAL A 355 18.26 -2.09 2.37
CA VAL A 355 19.05 -3.29 2.69
C VAL A 355 18.21 -4.24 3.52
N SER A 356 18.08 -5.48 3.06
CA SER A 356 17.47 -6.56 3.82
C SER A 356 18.07 -7.90 3.43
N TYR A 357 18.82 -8.51 4.34
CA TYR A 357 19.40 -9.85 4.16
C TYR A 357 18.38 -10.98 4.39
N LYS A 358 17.23 -10.67 5.01
CA LYS A 358 16.17 -11.62 5.41
C LYS A 358 16.73 -12.84 6.16
N VAL A 359 17.69 -12.61 7.05
CA VAL A 359 18.30 -13.66 7.87
C VAL A 359 17.34 -14.09 8.97
N GLN A 360 17.46 -15.32 9.47
CA GLN A 360 16.61 -15.85 10.53
C GLN A 360 17.40 -16.74 11.48
N THR A 361 17.08 -16.66 12.78
CA THR A 361 17.64 -17.55 13.80
C THR A 361 17.33 -19.01 13.46
N ALA A 362 16.11 -19.30 13.00
CA ALA A 362 15.66 -20.65 12.65
C ALA A 362 16.46 -21.27 11.49
N ASN A 363 16.93 -20.44 10.55
CA ASN A 363 17.73 -20.87 9.40
C ASN A 363 19.23 -20.93 9.71
N GLN A 364 19.65 -20.56 10.92
CA GLN A 364 21.05 -20.50 11.36
C GLN A 364 21.95 -19.64 10.44
N ASP A 365 21.41 -18.58 9.86
CA ASP A 365 22.08 -17.79 8.81
C ASP A 365 22.29 -16.31 9.17
N LEU A 366 22.11 -15.95 10.45
CA LEU A 366 22.28 -14.59 10.97
C LEU A 366 23.62 -13.94 10.62
N THR A 367 24.69 -14.73 10.49
CA THR A 367 26.04 -14.25 10.14
C THR A 367 26.15 -13.66 8.73
N ARG A 368 25.14 -13.87 7.87
CA ARG A 368 25.07 -13.21 6.55
C ARG A 368 24.81 -11.71 6.66
N ASP A 369 24.16 -11.26 7.73
CA ASP A 369 23.98 -9.83 7.99
C ASP A 369 25.24 -9.26 8.69
N PRO A 370 25.95 -8.29 8.09
CA PRO A 370 27.15 -7.69 8.68
C PRO A 370 26.95 -7.00 10.04
N MET A 371 25.70 -6.73 10.44
CA MET A 371 25.34 -6.14 11.73
C MET A 371 25.19 -7.17 12.85
N TYR A 372 25.03 -8.46 12.52
CA TYR A 372 24.91 -9.50 13.52
C TYR A 372 26.18 -9.62 14.37
N GLY A 373 26.03 -9.63 15.69
CA GLY A 373 27.11 -9.60 16.66
C GLY A 373 27.74 -8.22 16.90
N LYS A 374 27.38 -7.20 16.11
CA LYS A 374 27.82 -5.80 16.30
C LYS A 374 26.71 -4.93 16.87
N ASP A 375 25.55 -4.93 16.21
CA ASP A 375 24.31 -4.33 16.70
C ASP A 375 23.14 -5.18 16.23
N ASN A 376 22.74 -6.12 17.08
CA ASN A 376 21.62 -7.01 16.80
C ASN A 376 20.29 -6.27 16.65
N SER A 377 20.17 -5.05 17.19
CA SER A 377 18.93 -4.29 17.16
C SER A 377 18.55 -3.77 15.77
N VAL A 378 19.47 -3.83 14.81
CA VAL A 378 19.25 -3.42 13.41
C VAL A 378 19.47 -4.56 12.42
N VAL A 379 19.65 -5.80 12.88
CA VAL A 379 19.75 -6.98 12.00
C VAL A 379 18.48 -7.11 11.17
N THR A 380 18.63 -7.28 9.86
CA THR A 380 17.54 -7.36 8.89
C THR A 380 16.95 -8.77 8.89
N SER A 381 16.18 -9.04 9.94
CA SER A 381 15.40 -10.25 10.13
C SER A 381 13.92 -9.89 10.22
N MET A 382 13.06 -10.89 10.42
CA MET A 382 11.69 -10.61 10.81
C MET A 382 11.72 -9.89 12.16
N TRP A 383 10.81 -8.93 12.36
CA TRP A 383 10.69 -8.20 13.62
C TRP A 383 10.49 -9.13 14.83
N ARG A 384 9.75 -10.22 14.61
CA ARG A 384 9.49 -11.29 15.59
C ARG A 384 10.65 -12.26 15.81
N ASP A 385 11.66 -12.29 14.94
CA ASP A 385 12.79 -13.21 15.09
C ASP A 385 13.50 -12.95 16.42
N PRO A 386 13.94 -13.99 17.17
CA PRO A 386 14.59 -13.83 18.46
C PRO A 386 15.78 -12.87 18.48
N VAL A 387 16.47 -12.67 17.35
CA VAL A 387 17.60 -11.72 17.26
C VAL A 387 17.15 -10.27 17.43
N VAL A 388 15.93 -9.92 16.99
CA VAL A 388 15.33 -8.59 17.11
C VAL A 388 14.38 -8.53 18.32
N GLY A 389 13.56 -9.56 18.51
CA GLY A 389 12.72 -9.77 19.69
C GLY A 389 11.56 -8.78 19.83
N GLN A 390 11.05 -8.25 18.73
CA GLN A 390 9.98 -7.24 18.72
C GLN A 390 8.84 -7.66 17.79
N PRO A 391 8.00 -8.64 18.14
CA PRO A 391 6.94 -9.09 17.25
C PRO A 391 5.93 -7.97 16.96
N GLU A 392 5.25 -8.11 15.83
CA GLU A 392 4.36 -7.13 15.21
C GLU A 392 3.14 -6.88 16.08
N ASN A 393 2.58 -7.94 16.67
CA ASN A 393 1.43 -7.88 17.57
C ASN A 393 1.67 -7.00 18.81
N ALA A 394 2.92 -6.76 19.21
CA ALA A 394 3.24 -5.82 20.30
C ALA A 394 2.85 -4.37 19.98
N LEU A 395 2.75 -4.03 18.69
CA LEU A 395 2.30 -2.74 18.20
C LEU A 395 0.94 -2.83 17.52
N VAL A 396 0.79 -3.72 16.54
CA VAL A 396 -0.39 -3.85 15.68
C VAL A 396 -1.56 -4.56 16.40
N GLY A 397 -1.27 -5.36 17.43
CA GLY A 397 -2.25 -6.19 18.16
C GLY A 397 -2.47 -7.58 17.56
N ILE A 398 -2.23 -7.72 16.25
CA ILE A 398 -2.24 -8.97 15.47
C ILE A 398 -0.95 -9.07 14.66
N LEU A 399 -0.66 -10.23 14.06
CA LEU A 399 0.59 -10.47 13.33
C LEU A 399 0.37 -11.37 12.12
N PHE A 400 1.24 -11.26 11.10
CA PHE A 400 1.20 -12.09 9.89
C PHE A 400 1.10 -13.57 10.22
N SER A 401 0.13 -14.23 9.60
CA SER A 401 -0.13 -15.65 9.75
C SER A 401 0.12 -16.44 8.47
N ASN A 402 -0.52 -16.02 7.38
CA ASN A 402 -0.45 -16.77 6.12
C ASN A 402 -0.97 -15.94 4.93
N LEU A 403 -0.94 -16.58 3.76
CA LEU A 403 -1.24 -15.98 2.47
C LEU A 403 -1.94 -16.93 1.50
N THR A 404 -2.39 -16.38 0.38
CA THR A 404 -2.97 -17.14 -0.74
C THR A 404 -2.51 -16.69 -2.12
N HIS A 405 -1.58 -17.42 -2.74
CA HIS A 405 -1.14 -17.20 -4.13
C HIS A 405 -2.19 -17.61 -5.19
N ASP A 406 -2.96 -18.65 -4.90
CA ASP A 406 -3.79 -19.34 -5.92
C ASP A 406 -5.30 -19.19 -5.69
N GLN A 407 -5.72 -18.69 -4.52
CA GLN A 407 -7.15 -18.55 -4.16
C GLN A 407 -7.55 -17.08 -4.15
N ASN A 408 -8.69 -16.75 -4.77
CA ASN A 408 -9.41 -15.50 -4.49
C ASN A 408 -9.77 -15.49 -2.99
N GLY A 409 -9.73 -14.31 -2.36
CA GLY A 409 -9.85 -14.16 -0.91
C GLY A 409 -11.09 -14.81 -0.27
N PHE A 410 -11.06 -14.89 1.06
CA PHE A 410 -12.12 -15.45 1.91
C PHE A 410 -13.15 -14.37 2.30
N PRO A 411 -14.38 -14.74 2.69
CA PRO A 411 -15.32 -13.80 3.27
C PRO A 411 -14.81 -13.26 4.61
N TRP A 412 -15.21 -12.03 4.96
CA TRP A 412 -14.93 -11.47 6.27
C TRP A 412 -16.07 -11.82 7.24
N ARG A 413 -15.77 -12.45 8.37
CA ARG A 413 -16.78 -12.95 9.32
C ARG A 413 -16.69 -12.26 10.67
N VAL A 414 -17.80 -11.68 11.14
CA VAL A 414 -17.87 -11.06 12.48
C VAL A 414 -17.66 -12.14 13.54
N ALA A 415 -16.78 -11.88 14.50
CA ALA A 415 -16.49 -12.82 15.57
C ALA A 415 -17.72 -13.01 16.50
N PRO A 416 -17.95 -14.22 17.03
CA PRO A 416 -19.10 -14.49 17.90
C PRO A 416 -19.22 -13.53 19.10
N GLN A 417 -18.09 -13.14 19.68
CA GLN A 417 -17.99 -12.25 20.83
C GLN A 417 -18.05 -10.75 20.50
N ALA A 418 -18.05 -10.37 19.22
CA ALA A 418 -17.87 -8.98 18.82
C ALA A 418 -19.14 -8.12 18.93
N ALA A 419 -20.33 -8.72 19.04
CA ALA A 419 -21.61 -8.02 18.91
C ALA A 419 -21.81 -6.83 19.88
N SER A 420 -21.13 -6.82 21.03
CA SER A 420 -21.22 -5.74 22.02
C SER A 420 -20.07 -4.72 21.93
N LEU A 421 -19.15 -4.85 20.98
CA LEU A 421 -18.01 -3.95 20.85
C LEU A 421 -18.48 -2.55 20.41
N PRO A 422 -17.99 -1.47 21.03
CA PRO A 422 -18.35 -0.09 20.68
C PRO A 422 -18.23 0.23 19.19
N LEU A 423 -17.21 -0.29 18.52
CA LEU A 423 -16.96 -0.05 17.09
C LEU A 423 -18.01 -0.69 16.16
N LEU A 424 -18.80 -1.68 16.62
CA LEU A 424 -19.89 -2.27 15.84
C LEU A 424 -21.24 -1.58 16.05
N LYS A 425 -21.32 -0.54 16.89
CA LYS A 425 -22.58 0.18 17.11
C LYS A 425 -23.05 0.84 15.81
N GLY A 426 -24.26 0.51 15.37
CA GLY A 426 -24.90 1.11 14.20
C GLY A 426 -24.37 0.65 12.84
N THR A 427 -23.64 -0.47 12.78
CA THR A 427 -23.07 -1.00 11.51
C THR A 427 -23.92 -2.06 10.83
N ASP A 428 -25.00 -2.53 11.47
CA ASP A 428 -25.78 -3.71 11.07
C ASP A 428 -24.96 -5.02 10.92
N LEU A 429 -23.68 -5.02 11.32
CA LEU A 429 -22.82 -6.20 11.30
C LEU A 429 -23.20 -7.13 12.46
N GLN A 430 -23.58 -8.37 12.14
CA GLN A 430 -24.07 -9.33 13.13
C GLN A 430 -23.04 -10.43 13.37
N ALA A 431 -22.90 -10.83 14.65
CA ALA A 431 -22.04 -11.94 15.03
C ALA A 431 -22.31 -13.21 14.20
N ASN A 432 -21.24 -13.90 13.82
CA ASN A 432 -21.23 -15.09 12.96
C ASN A 432 -21.64 -14.87 11.50
N GLN A 433 -22.02 -13.67 11.07
CA GLN A 433 -22.32 -13.40 9.66
C GLN A 433 -21.06 -13.05 8.86
N GLU A 434 -21.12 -13.42 7.58
CA GLU A 434 -20.08 -13.17 6.58
C GLU A 434 -20.48 -11.99 5.68
N TYR A 435 -19.49 -11.15 5.37
CA TYR A 435 -19.67 -9.95 4.58
C TYR A 435 -18.62 -9.83 3.48
N GLY A 436 -19.06 -9.26 2.37
CA GLY A 436 -18.26 -9.06 1.17
C GLY A 436 -17.86 -10.36 0.47
N CYS A 437 -17.08 -10.21 -0.58
CA CYS A 437 -16.55 -11.29 -1.40
C CYS A 437 -15.07 -11.01 -1.59
N GLY A 438 -14.20 -11.98 -1.27
CA GLY A 438 -12.75 -11.79 -1.40
C GLY A 438 -12.12 -10.80 -0.43
N VAL A 439 -12.72 -10.57 0.75
CA VAL A 439 -12.30 -9.51 1.69
C VAL A 439 -11.06 -9.87 2.49
N VAL A 440 -10.80 -11.16 2.68
CA VAL A 440 -9.66 -11.67 3.44
C VAL A 440 -8.64 -12.31 2.51
N GLY A 441 -7.42 -11.79 2.49
CA GLY A 441 -6.34 -12.11 1.55
C GLY A 441 -5.69 -10.80 1.08
N TYR A 442 -4.79 -10.78 0.11
CA TYR A 442 -3.88 -11.85 -0.32
C TYR A 442 -3.12 -12.44 0.89
N GLU A 443 -2.79 -11.59 1.86
CA GLU A 443 -2.21 -11.94 3.14
C GLU A 443 -3.15 -11.61 4.29
N TRP A 444 -3.00 -12.31 5.42
CA TRP A 444 -3.80 -12.08 6.61
C TRP A 444 -3.02 -12.26 7.92
N ASP A 445 -3.50 -11.50 8.91
CA ASP A 445 -2.95 -11.49 10.26
C ASP A 445 -3.89 -12.20 11.25
N ARG A 446 -3.33 -12.69 12.36
CA ARG A 446 -4.09 -13.30 13.46
C ARG A 446 -3.64 -12.83 14.83
N ALA A 447 -4.55 -12.90 15.80
CA ALA A 447 -4.30 -12.48 17.17
C ALA A 447 -3.58 -13.53 18.04
N TYR A 448 -3.93 -14.81 17.86
CA TYR A 448 -3.43 -15.91 18.67
C TYR A 448 -2.83 -16.99 17.78
N VAL A 449 -1.53 -17.19 17.90
CA VAL A 449 -0.89 -18.39 17.40
C VAL A 449 -1.23 -19.55 18.35
N SER A 450 -1.80 -20.65 17.83
CA SER A 450 -2.17 -21.79 18.69
C SER A 450 -0.93 -22.32 19.46
N PRO A 451 -1.10 -23.01 20.61
CA PRO A 451 0.00 -23.67 21.31
C PRO A 451 0.75 -24.68 20.42
N ASN A 452 0.06 -25.24 19.44
CA ASN A 452 0.60 -26.12 18.41
C ASN A 452 0.97 -25.31 17.17
N GLY A 453 1.61 -24.15 17.35
CA GLY A 453 2.30 -23.47 16.26
C GLY A 453 3.01 -24.52 15.41
N THR A 454 2.94 -24.40 14.10
CA THR A 454 3.82 -25.19 13.25
C THR A 454 5.24 -25.07 13.82
N PRO A 455 6.13 -26.06 13.65
CA PRO A 455 7.48 -26.05 14.23
C PRO A 455 8.29 -24.76 13.98
N ASN A 456 7.82 -23.90 13.06
CA ASN A 456 8.44 -22.66 12.62
C ASN A 456 7.75 -21.37 13.16
N ASN A 457 6.74 -21.41 14.05
CA ASN A 457 6.07 -20.21 14.59
C ASN A 457 5.92 -20.29 16.12
N PRO A 458 6.86 -19.75 16.91
CA PRO A 458 6.76 -19.77 18.38
C PRO A 458 5.58 -18.91 18.87
N SER A 459 5.10 -19.18 20.09
CA SER A 459 3.96 -18.44 20.63
C SER A 459 4.34 -17.00 21.00
N TYR A 460 3.93 -16.02 20.19
CA TYR A 460 4.08 -14.58 20.49
C TYR A 460 2.93 -14.01 21.33
N SER A 461 2.09 -14.88 21.89
CA SER A 461 0.90 -14.49 22.66
C SER A 461 1.22 -13.61 23.88
N SER A 462 2.43 -13.70 24.43
CA SER A 462 2.89 -12.86 25.55
C SER A 462 3.09 -11.39 25.16
N ALA A 463 3.29 -11.09 23.88
CA ALA A 463 3.44 -9.74 23.35
C ALA A 463 2.10 -9.12 22.93
N THR A 464 1.04 -9.93 22.77
CA THR A 464 -0.30 -9.43 22.44
C THR A 464 -0.83 -8.53 23.57
N PRO A 465 -1.37 -7.33 23.25
CA PRO A 465 -2.02 -6.47 24.24
C PRO A 465 -3.12 -7.21 25.01
N LYS A 466 -3.09 -7.12 26.35
CA LYS A 466 -4.00 -7.89 27.22
C LYS A 466 -5.48 -7.55 27.03
N ASN A 467 -5.78 -6.35 26.56
CA ASN A 467 -7.12 -5.84 26.24
C ASN A 467 -7.38 -5.85 24.71
N LEU A 468 -6.87 -6.85 23.99
CA LEU A 468 -7.18 -7.00 22.58
C LEU A 468 -8.64 -7.46 22.39
N HIS A 469 -9.39 -6.72 21.60
CA HIS A 469 -10.76 -7.00 21.20
C HIS A 469 -10.80 -7.50 19.76
N ILE A 470 -11.29 -8.73 19.57
CA ILE A 470 -11.44 -9.35 18.25
C ILE A 470 -12.78 -8.95 17.65
N ILE A 471 -12.76 -8.24 16.51
CA ILE A 471 -13.95 -7.83 15.76
C ILE A 471 -14.36 -8.94 14.78
N SER A 472 -13.39 -9.55 14.11
CA SER A 472 -13.64 -10.58 13.10
C SER A 472 -12.82 -11.84 13.35
N SER A 473 -13.36 -12.97 12.92
CA SER A 473 -12.71 -14.27 12.99
C SER A 473 -13.07 -15.05 11.73
N SER A 474 -12.34 -14.76 10.65
CA SER A 474 -12.62 -15.25 9.31
C SER A 474 -11.82 -16.54 9.06
N PRO A 475 -12.49 -17.68 8.79
CA PRO A 475 -11.80 -18.92 8.45
C PRO A 475 -11.02 -18.77 7.13
N THR A 476 -9.77 -19.21 7.11
CA THR A 476 -8.90 -19.16 5.93
C THR A 476 -8.21 -20.51 5.71
N VAL A 477 -7.60 -20.68 4.53
CA VAL A 477 -6.78 -21.85 4.21
C VAL A 477 -5.54 -21.39 3.43
N SER A 478 -4.36 -21.71 3.95
CA SER A 478 -3.08 -21.40 3.29
C SER A 478 -3.01 -22.02 1.90
N SER A 479 -2.63 -21.25 0.87
CA SER A 479 -2.39 -21.85 -0.45
C SER A 479 -1.13 -22.71 -0.47
N GLU A 480 -0.13 -22.41 0.35
CA GLU A 480 1.15 -23.11 0.38
C GLU A 480 1.08 -24.42 1.16
N THR A 481 0.57 -24.35 2.40
CA THR A 481 0.56 -25.50 3.32
C THR A 481 -0.72 -26.31 3.29
N LYS A 482 -1.78 -25.77 2.67
CA LYS A 482 -3.16 -26.29 2.67
C LYS A 482 -3.76 -26.48 4.07
N GLN A 483 -3.14 -25.89 5.10
CA GLN A 483 -3.65 -25.93 6.47
C GLN A 483 -4.72 -24.85 6.68
N ALA A 484 -5.73 -25.20 7.48
CA ALA A 484 -6.71 -24.24 7.95
C ALA A 484 -6.05 -23.21 8.88
N ASP A 485 -6.51 -21.98 8.80
CA ASP A 485 -6.05 -20.86 9.61
C ASP A 485 -7.21 -19.88 9.87
N VAL A 486 -6.91 -18.77 10.52
CA VAL A 486 -7.89 -17.71 10.80
C VAL A 486 -7.26 -16.34 10.59
N SER A 487 -8.05 -15.42 10.02
CA SER A 487 -7.74 -13.99 9.98
C SER A 487 -8.57 -13.25 11.04
N ASN A 488 -7.97 -12.26 11.70
CA ASN A 488 -8.65 -11.41 12.66
C ASN A 488 -8.49 -9.92 12.33
N SER A 489 -9.60 -9.19 12.29
CA SER A 489 -9.62 -7.75 12.53
C SER A 489 -9.75 -7.52 14.02
N ALA A 490 -8.98 -6.59 14.58
CA ALA A 490 -8.94 -6.37 16.02
C ALA A 490 -8.61 -4.92 16.37
N TYR A 491 -8.86 -4.55 17.62
CA TYR A 491 -8.34 -3.32 18.21
C TYR A 491 -7.96 -3.51 19.68
N TYR A 492 -7.14 -2.60 20.20
CA TYR A 492 -6.89 -2.45 21.63
C TYR A 492 -6.71 -0.97 21.98
N ILE A 493 -6.81 -0.66 23.28
CA ILE A 493 -6.45 0.67 23.80
C ILE A 493 -5.10 0.60 24.50
N ALA A 494 -4.13 1.35 23.99
CA ALA A 494 -2.80 1.45 24.59
C ALA A 494 -2.86 2.15 25.96
N PRO A 495 -1.85 1.96 26.85
CA PRO A 495 -1.81 2.64 28.16
C PRO A 495 -1.91 4.17 28.09
N SER A 496 -1.51 4.76 26.96
CA SER A 496 -1.60 6.19 26.67
C SER A 496 -3.04 6.68 26.39
N GLY A 497 -3.98 5.76 26.20
CA GLY A 497 -5.35 6.02 25.73
C GLY A 497 -5.50 6.03 24.21
N ALA A 498 -4.44 5.76 23.45
CA ALA A 498 -4.52 5.62 21.99
C ALA A 498 -5.30 4.36 21.61
N LEU A 499 -6.24 4.46 20.67
CA LEU A 499 -6.82 3.30 20.00
C LEU A 499 -5.87 2.81 18.91
N VAL A 500 -5.62 1.50 18.87
CA VAL A 500 -4.91 0.85 17.76
C VAL A 500 -5.84 -0.16 17.11
N PHE A 501 -6.13 0.02 15.83
CA PHE A 501 -6.99 -0.83 15.03
C PHE A 501 -6.18 -1.46 13.88
N ALA A 502 -6.47 -2.73 13.60
CA ALA A 502 -5.89 -3.43 12.46
C ALA A 502 -6.97 -4.22 11.72
N THR A 503 -7.00 -4.09 10.40
CA THR A 503 -7.96 -4.79 9.55
C THR A 503 -7.62 -6.28 9.44
N GLY A 504 -6.33 -6.63 9.48
CA GLY A 504 -5.84 -8.01 9.44
C GLY A 504 -5.96 -8.68 8.07
N SER A 505 -6.14 -7.89 7.02
CA SER A 505 -6.13 -8.35 5.63
C SER A 505 -5.81 -7.21 4.67
N ILE A 506 -4.97 -7.52 3.66
CA ILE A 506 -4.67 -6.61 2.53
C ILE A 506 -5.93 -6.21 1.76
N TYR A 507 -6.86 -7.14 1.51
CA TYR A 507 -8.08 -6.92 0.75
C TYR A 507 -9.21 -6.28 1.57
N TRP A 508 -9.01 -5.96 2.85
CA TRP A 508 -10.09 -5.45 3.69
C TRP A 508 -10.69 -4.14 3.15
N GLU A 509 -9.82 -3.24 2.69
CA GLU A 509 -10.20 -1.92 2.16
C GLU A 509 -11.08 -1.99 0.91
N THR A 510 -11.10 -3.14 0.24
CA THR A 510 -11.98 -3.38 -0.91
C THR A 510 -13.45 -3.21 -0.51
N THR A 511 -13.80 -3.33 0.77
CA THR A 511 -15.16 -3.11 1.30
C THR A 511 -15.56 -1.63 1.42
N LEU A 512 -14.63 -0.68 1.23
CA LEU A 512 -14.88 0.74 1.44
C LEU A 512 -15.38 1.47 0.19
N ASP A 513 -15.06 0.98 -1.00
CA ASP A 513 -15.47 1.59 -2.27
C ASP A 513 -15.61 0.51 -3.37
N ASN A 514 -16.40 0.78 -4.39
CA ASN A 514 -16.59 -0.07 -5.56
C ASN A 514 -15.50 0.10 -6.63
N TYR A 515 -14.59 1.07 -6.49
CA TYR A 515 -13.46 1.19 -7.41
C TYR A 515 -12.57 -0.06 -7.36
N ARG A 516 -12.16 -0.57 -8.53
CA ARG A 516 -11.19 -1.65 -8.67
C ARG A 516 -10.20 -1.38 -9.79
N ALA A 517 -8.91 -1.62 -9.52
CA ALA A 517 -7.90 -1.78 -10.56
C ALA A 517 -8.14 -3.09 -11.33
N HIS A 518 -8.37 -4.18 -10.59
CA HIS A 518 -8.62 -5.51 -11.14
C HIS A 518 -10.00 -6.02 -10.77
N VAL A 519 -10.72 -6.56 -11.75
CA VAL A 519 -12.02 -7.22 -11.50
C VAL A 519 -11.77 -8.51 -10.74
N ASP A 520 -12.50 -8.74 -9.64
CA ASP A 520 -12.56 -10.07 -9.03
C ASP A 520 -13.60 -10.92 -9.77
N PRO A 521 -13.18 -11.93 -10.56
CA PRO A 521 -14.10 -12.74 -11.35
C PRO A 521 -15.09 -13.54 -10.50
N LYS A 522 -14.82 -13.79 -9.21
CA LYS A 522 -15.76 -14.49 -8.32
C LYS A 522 -16.82 -13.58 -7.71
N CYS A 523 -16.51 -12.29 -7.55
CA CYS A 523 -17.50 -11.32 -7.11
C CYS A 523 -18.41 -10.85 -8.25
N GLY A 524 -17.97 -11.05 -9.50
CA GLY A 524 -18.73 -10.69 -10.70
C GLY A 524 -19.09 -9.21 -10.67
N ASN A 525 -20.38 -8.89 -10.90
CA ASN A 525 -20.88 -7.52 -10.90
C ASN A 525 -21.43 -7.06 -9.54
N LYS A 526 -21.21 -7.81 -8.45
CA LYS A 526 -21.73 -7.43 -7.13
C LYS A 526 -20.98 -6.19 -6.62
N SER A 527 -21.73 -5.27 -5.99
CA SER A 527 -21.12 -4.21 -5.19
C SER A 527 -20.23 -4.86 -4.15
N THR A 528 -18.99 -4.41 -4.12
CA THR A 528 -17.99 -4.86 -3.15
C THR A 528 -17.91 -3.91 -1.98
N ALA A 529 -18.37 -2.67 -2.14
CA ALA A 529 -18.64 -1.79 -1.01
C ALA A 529 -19.69 -2.43 -0.08
N VAL A 530 -19.36 -2.54 1.20
CA VAL A 530 -20.22 -3.12 2.23
C VAL A 530 -20.61 -2.01 3.22
N PRO A 531 -21.89 -1.58 3.25
CA PRO A 531 -22.31 -0.46 4.10
C PRO A 531 -21.94 -0.62 5.58
N GLY A 532 -22.09 -1.82 6.14
CA GLY A 532 -21.71 -2.08 7.52
C GLY A 532 -20.21 -1.96 7.79
N MET A 533 -19.37 -2.29 6.81
CA MET A 533 -17.91 -2.12 6.90
C MET A 533 -17.52 -0.65 6.78
N GLN A 534 -18.21 0.12 5.92
CA GLN A 534 -18.04 1.58 5.85
C GLN A 534 -18.44 2.25 7.18
N ALA A 535 -19.55 1.82 7.79
CA ALA A 535 -19.97 2.31 9.11
C ALA A 535 -18.97 1.92 10.21
N LEU A 536 -18.43 0.69 10.19
CA LEU A 536 -17.35 0.28 11.08
C LEU A 536 -16.13 1.19 10.91
N MET A 537 -15.71 1.47 9.66
CA MET A 537 -14.58 2.37 9.42
C MET A 537 -14.85 3.79 9.90
N ALA A 538 -16.08 4.31 9.75
CA ALA A 538 -16.45 5.61 10.31
C ALA A 538 -16.35 5.64 11.83
N ASN A 539 -16.78 4.58 12.52
CA ASN A 539 -16.62 4.43 13.97
C ASN A 539 -15.14 4.38 14.37
N VAL A 540 -14.32 3.64 13.61
CA VAL A 540 -12.85 3.58 13.81
C VAL A 540 -12.25 4.97 13.68
N MET A 541 -12.50 5.69 12.59
CA MET A 541 -11.96 7.04 12.36
C MET A 541 -12.31 7.99 13.50
N ALA A 542 -13.58 8.02 13.91
CA ALA A 542 -14.02 8.84 15.04
C ALA A 542 -13.30 8.47 16.35
N ALA A 543 -13.06 7.18 16.59
CA ALA A 543 -12.39 6.71 17.79
C ALA A 543 -10.87 6.96 17.77
N LEU A 544 -10.21 6.98 16.60
CA LEU A 544 -8.75 7.20 16.50
C LEU A 544 -8.31 8.57 17.04
N ILE A 545 -9.16 9.60 16.93
CA ILE A 545 -8.81 10.98 17.28
C ILE A 545 -9.23 11.39 18.71
N VAL A 546 -9.66 10.41 19.51
CA VAL A 546 -10.09 10.58 20.90
C VAL A 546 -9.19 9.76 21.81
N LYS A 547 -8.91 10.28 23.00
CA LYS A 547 -8.18 9.57 24.04
C LYS A 547 -9.16 8.75 24.89
N HIS A 548 -8.93 7.44 24.95
CA HIS A 548 -9.80 6.49 25.66
C HIS A 548 -9.26 6.13 27.04
N ASP A 549 -10.12 5.64 27.93
CA ASP A 549 -9.70 4.97 29.16
C ASP A 549 -9.31 3.52 28.82
N PRO A 550 -8.03 3.11 29.01
CA PRO A 550 -7.57 1.76 28.70
C PRO A 550 -8.29 0.64 29.47
N LYS A 551 -9.06 0.96 30.51
CA LYS A 551 -9.79 -0.01 31.34
C LYS A 551 -11.26 -0.18 30.97
N SER A 552 -11.85 0.68 30.13
CA SER A 552 -13.30 0.74 29.97
C SER A 552 -13.82 0.79 28.54
N PHE A 553 -12.96 0.65 27.53
CA PHE A 553 -13.32 0.80 26.11
C PHE A 553 -13.02 -0.46 25.29
#